data_AF-A0A5E4DDT3-F1
#
_entry.id   AF-A0A5E4DDT3-F1
#
_cell.length_a   1.000
_cell.length_b   1.000
_cell.length_c   1.000
_cell.angle_alpha   90.00
_cell.angle_beta   90.00
_cell.angle_gamma   90.00
#
_symmetry.space_group_name_H-M   'P 1'
#
loop_
_entity.id
_entity.type
_entity.pdbx_description
1 polymer ?
#
loop_
_entity_poly.entity_id
_entity_poly.type
_entity_poly.pdbx_seq_one_letter_code
_entity_poly.pdbx_strand_id
1 'polypeptide(L)'
;VFLGDYTSDTTEDDDSIKYLGYCPQINPLWPDITLQEHFEIYGAVKGMNASDMKEIINRITNALDLKEHLQKTIKKLPAGIKRKLCFALSMLGNPLITLLDEPSTGMDPKAKQHMWRAIRTAFKNKKRAAILTTHYMEEAEAVCDRVAIMVSGQLRYMFTQ
;
A
#
# COMPACT_ATOMS: atom_id res chain seq x y z
N VAL A 1 -4.75 -11.07 -10.99
CA VAL A 1 -4.85 -11.62 -9.63
C VAL A 1 -3.68 -11.07 -8.81
N PHE A 2 -3.72 -9.80 -8.41
CA PHE A 2 -2.57 -9.14 -7.73
C PHE A 2 -2.57 -9.40 -6.22
N LEU A 3 -3.77 -9.37 -5.62
CA LEU A 3 -4.06 -9.64 -4.22
C LEU A 3 -5.36 -10.43 -4.22
N GLY A 4 -5.32 -11.67 -4.72
CA GLY A 4 -6.48 -12.56 -4.63
C GLY A 4 -6.89 -12.68 -3.17
N ASP A 5 -8.20 -12.63 -2.91
CA ASP A 5 -8.78 -12.85 -1.59
C ASP A 5 -8.14 -14.10 -0.96
N TYR A 6 -7.21 -13.90 -0.04
CA TYR A 6 -6.71 -14.98 0.80
C TYR A 6 -7.57 -14.98 2.05
N THR A 7 -8.13 -16.14 2.34
CA THR A 7 -8.92 -16.37 3.55
C THR A 7 -8.00 -16.26 4.75
N SER A 8 -8.07 -15.13 5.45
CA SER A 8 -7.77 -15.12 6.87
C SER A 8 -9.04 -15.62 7.56
N ASP A 9 -8.99 -16.81 8.14
CA ASP A 9 -10.05 -17.27 9.04
C ASP A 9 -10.17 -16.21 10.16
N THR A 10 -11.29 -15.51 10.17
CA THR A 10 -11.55 -14.41 11.10
C THR A 10 -12.45 -14.95 12.20
N THR A 11 -11.90 -15.09 13.41
CA THR A 11 -12.70 -15.22 14.64
C THR A 11 -13.31 -13.85 14.95
N GLU A 12 -14.58 -13.86 15.39
CA GLU A 12 -15.50 -12.72 15.57
C GLU A 12 -15.12 -11.73 16.69
N ASP A 13 -13.83 -11.48 16.95
CA ASP A 13 -13.41 -10.51 17.95
C ASP A 13 -13.13 -9.12 17.34
N ASP A 14 -13.57 -8.10 18.06
CA ASP A 14 -13.51 -6.65 17.79
C ASP A 14 -12.09 -6.15 17.45
N ASP A 15 -11.66 -6.33 16.20
CA ASP A 15 -10.30 -6.04 15.77
C ASP A 15 -10.29 -5.06 14.58
N SER A 16 -10.85 -3.87 14.81
CA SER A 16 -10.85 -2.73 13.86
C SER A 16 -9.47 -2.46 13.21
N ILE A 17 -8.37 -2.82 13.89
CA ILE A 17 -6.98 -2.66 13.43
C ILE A 17 -6.59 -3.68 12.33
N LYS A 18 -7.24 -4.84 12.26
CA LYS A 18 -6.98 -5.83 11.19
C LYS A 18 -7.54 -5.38 9.84
N TYR A 19 -8.55 -4.51 9.84
CA TYR A 19 -9.25 -4.08 8.63
C TYR A 19 -8.66 -2.82 7.95
N LEU A 20 -7.74 -2.11 8.61
CA LEU A 20 -7.17 -0.85 8.13
C LEU A 20 -5.70 -0.99 7.70
N GLY A 21 -5.41 -0.53 6.49
CA GLY A 21 -4.06 -0.27 5.99
C GLY A 21 -3.76 1.22 5.98
N TYR A 22 -2.52 1.61 6.26
CA TYR A 22 -2.10 3.00 6.19
C TYR A 22 -0.73 3.14 5.54
N CYS A 23 -0.64 3.96 4.49
CA CYS A 23 0.61 4.41 3.89
C CYS A 23 0.77 5.91 4.19
N PRO A 24 1.62 6.31 5.15
CA PRO A 24 1.85 7.72 5.47
C PRO A 24 2.57 8.49 4.35
N GLN A 25 2.53 9.83 4.36
CA GLN A 25 3.31 10.68 3.45
C GLN A 25 4.83 10.47 3.59
N ILE A 26 5.31 10.27 4.82
CA ILE A 26 6.71 9.93 5.10
C ILE A 26 6.95 8.41 4.99
N ASN A 27 8.21 7.98 4.87
CA ASN A 27 8.56 6.55 4.85
C ASN A 27 9.08 6.10 6.24
N PRO A 28 8.23 5.55 7.14
CA PRO A 28 8.63 5.14 8.49
C PRO A 28 9.31 3.77 8.47
N LEU A 29 10.45 3.68 7.81
CA LEU A 29 11.19 2.44 7.62
C LEU A 29 12.45 2.42 8.51
N TRP A 30 12.75 1.26 9.08
CA TRP A 30 13.96 1.08 9.88
C TRP A 30 15.19 0.97 8.96
N PRO A 31 16.21 1.83 9.14
CA PRO A 31 17.29 1.97 8.16
C PRO A 31 18.23 0.75 8.10
N ASP A 32 18.38 0.03 9.20
CA ASP A 32 19.41 -1.00 9.38
C ASP A 32 18.93 -2.41 9.09
N ILE A 33 17.62 -2.62 8.92
CA ILE A 33 17.07 -3.91 8.52
C ILE A 33 16.82 -3.93 7.01
N THR A 34 16.64 -5.13 6.48
CA THR A 34 16.37 -5.43 5.09
C THR A 34 14.89 -5.21 4.75
N LEU A 35 14.62 -5.16 3.45
CA LEU A 35 13.26 -5.10 2.93
C LEU A 35 12.46 -6.36 3.28
N GLN A 36 13.10 -7.54 3.26
CA GLN A 36 12.47 -8.78 3.68
C GLN A 36 12.11 -8.77 5.17
N GLU A 37 13.03 -8.34 6.04
CA GLU A 37 12.77 -8.26 7.49
C GLU A 37 11.60 -7.32 7.82
N HIS A 38 11.40 -6.24 7.06
CA HIS A 38 10.20 -5.40 7.22
C HIS A 38 8.91 -6.19 7.00
N PHE A 39 8.84 -6.99 5.93
CA PHE A 39 7.65 -7.80 5.68
C PHE A 39 7.44 -8.85 6.77
N GLU A 40 8.53 -9.48 7.24
CA GLU A 40 8.46 -10.49 8.28
C GLU A 40 7.97 -9.90 9.62
N ILE A 41 8.51 -8.75 10.02
CA ILE A 41 8.09 -8.03 11.24
C ILE A 41 6.64 -7.59 11.14
N TYR A 42 6.25 -6.92 10.05
CA TYR A 42 4.86 -6.46 9.87
C TYR A 42 3.87 -7.63 9.78
N GLY A 43 4.25 -8.72 9.12
CA GLY A 43 3.43 -9.92 9.02
C GLY A 43 3.25 -10.62 10.36
N ALA A 44 4.32 -10.71 11.17
CA ALA A 44 4.25 -11.24 12.52
C ALA A 44 3.34 -10.38 13.43
N VAL A 45 3.45 -9.06 13.36
CA VAL A 45 2.57 -8.13 14.11
C VAL A 45 1.10 -8.29 13.70
N LYS A 46 0.83 -8.61 12.43
CA LYS A 46 -0.52 -8.90 11.93
C LYS A 46 -0.98 -10.34 12.20
N GLY A 47 -0.18 -11.17 12.88
CA GLY A 47 -0.52 -12.55 13.24
C GLY A 47 -0.54 -13.52 12.04
N MET A 48 0.21 -13.23 10.98
CA MET A 48 0.22 -14.05 9.76
C MET A 48 1.12 -15.28 9.93
N ASN A 49 0.67 -16.43 9.41
CA ASN A 49 1.47 -17.64 9.40
C ASN A 49 2.66 -17.51 8.42
N ALA A 50 3.78 -18.17 8.77
CA ALA A 50 5.01 -18.11 7.98
C ALA A 50 4.85 -18.68 6.55
N SER A 51 3.96 -19.66 6.35
CA SER A 51 3.63 -20.21 5.03
C SER A 51 2.99 -19.15 4.13
N ASP A 52 1.98 -18.48 4.64
CA ASP A 52 1.16 -17.52 3.91
C ASP A 52 1.97 -16.25 3.63
N MET A 53 2.81 -15.86 4.60
CA MET A 53 3.70 -14.72 4.49
C MET A 53 4.68 -14.85 3.31
N LYS A 54 5.28 -16.03 3.08
CA LYS A 54 6.17 -16.26 1.93
C LYS A 54 5.45 -16.05 0.60
N GLU A 55 4.23 -16.57 0.48
CA GLU A 55 3.45 -16.45 -0.74
C GLU A 55 3.05 -14.98 -1.00
N ILE A 56 2.58 -14.31 0.05
CA ILE A 56 2.14 -12.91 0.00
C ILE A 56 3.32 -11.98 -0.32
N ILE A 57 4.48 -12.16 0.33
CA ILE A 57 5.69 -11.41 0.03
C ILE A 57 6.09 -11.60 -1.43
N ASN A 58 6.10 -12.83 -1.94
CA ASN A 58 6.43 -13.09 -3.34
C ASN A 58 5.43 -12.39 -4.29
N ARG A 59 4.11 -12.44 -4.01
CA ARG A 59 3.12 -11.74 -4.83
C ARG A 59 3.32 -10.22 -4.82
N ILE A 60 3.47 -9.61 -3.64
CA ILE A 60 3.65 -8.16 -3.49
C ILE A 60 4.97 -7.69 -4.12
N THR A 61 6.05 -8.44 -3.94
CA THR A 61 7.37 -8.07 -4.51
C THR A 61 7.41 -8.21 -6.02
N ASN A 62 6.68 -9.18 -6.60
CA ASN A 62 6.47 -9.24 -8.05
C ASN A 62 5.65 -8.04 -8.56
N ALA A 63 4.55 -7.75 -7.87
CA ALA A 63 3.63 -6.67 -8.22
C ALA A 63 4.32 -5.29 -8.27
N LEU A 64 5.23 -5.03 -7.34
CA LEU A 64 5.88 -3.73 -7.17
C LEU A 64 7.32 -3.67 -7.70
N ASP A 65 7.81 -4.77 -8.27
CA ASP A 65 9.19 -4.88 -8.78
C ASP A 65 10.23 -4.61 -7.66
N LEU A 66 10.11 -5.38 -6.57
CA LEU A 66 10.94 -5.24 -5.36
C LEU A 66 11.86 -6.45 -5.12
N LYS A 67 11.77 -7.50 -5.95
CA LYS A 67 12.48 -8.77 -5.75
C LYS A 67 13.99 -8.60 -5.60
N GLU A 68 14.60 -7.80 -6.46
CA GLU A 68 16.05 -7.54 -6.45
C GLU A 68 16.54 -6.72 -5.25
N HIS A 69 15.60 -6.22 -4.43
CA HIS A 69 15.86 -5.37 -3.28
C HIS A 69 15.61 -6.07 -1.94
N LEU A 70 15.12 -7.32 -1.94
CA LEU A 70 14.72 -8.04 -0.72
C LEU A 70 15.83 -8.12 0.33
N GLN A 71 17.06 -8.44 -0.10
CA GLN A 71 18.22 -8.60 0.79
C GLN A 71 18.98 -7.29 1.05
N LYS A 72 18.52 -6.17 0.49
CA LYS A 72 19.19 -4.86 0.67
C LYS A 72 18.64 -4.18 1.92
N THR A 73 19.53 -3.61 2.72
CA THR A 73 19.14 -2.76 3.85
C THR A 73 18.48 -1.48 3.38
N ILE A 74 17.48 -0.99 4.12
CA ILE A 74 16.68 0.18 3.72
C ILE A 74 17.55 1.40 3.47
N LYS A 75 18.59 1.63 4.27
CA LYS A 75 19.51 2.78 4.07
C LYS A 75 20.15 2.82 2.68
N LYS A 76 20.36 1.66 2.04
CA LYS A 76 20.94 1.54 0.69
C LYS A 76 19.92 1.66 -0.44
N LEU A 77 18.63 1.77 -0.13
CA LEU A 77 17.57 1.80 -1.14
C LEU A 77 17.27 3.23 -1.65
N PRO A 78 16.98 3.39 -2.95
CA PRO A 78 16.46 4.64 -3.49
C PRO A 78 15.14 5.04 -2.83
N ALA A 79 14.85 6.35 -2.80
CA ALA A 79 13.61 6.88 -2.22
C ALA A 79 12.34 6.26 -2.85
N GLY A 80 12.32 6.05 -4.16
CA GLY A 80 11.18 5.40 -4.84
C GLY A 80 10.97 3.94 -4.41
N ILE A 81 12.04 3.19 -4.13
CA ILE A 81 11.93 1.81 -3.63
C ILE A 81 11.43 1.80 -2.19
N LYS A 82 11.92 2.72 -1.35
CA LYS A 82 11.38 2.93 0.01
C LYS A 82 9.89 3.24 -0.03
N ARG A 83 9.46 4.09 -0.98
CA ARG A 83 8.04 4.44 -1.16
C ARG A 83 7.19 3.24 -1.55
N LYS A 84 7.66 2.43 -2.51
CA LYS A 84 7.02 1.16 -2.88
C LYS A 84 6.91 0.20 -1.70
N LEU A 85 7.94 0.13 -0.85
CA LEU A 85 7.89 -0.70 0.37
C LEU A 85 6.84 -0.18 1.35
N CYS A 86 6.75 1.12 1.62
CA CYS A 86 5.69 1.66 2.49
C CYS A 86 4.28 1.33 1.96
N PHE A 87 4.06 1.48 0.66
CA PHE A 87 2.81 1.06 0.03
C PHE A 87 2.58 -0.45 0.20
N ALA A 88 3.60 -1.27 -0.04
CA ALA A 88 3.54 -2.73 0.12
C ALA A 88 3.13 -3.14 1.54
N LEU A 89 3.73 -2.53 2.56
CA LEU A 89 3.42 -2.80 3.97
C LEU A 89 1.99 -2.37 4.32
N SER A 90 1.50 -1.26 3.74
CA SER A 90 0.10 -0.84 3.93
C SER A 90 -0.93 -1.81 3.35
N MET A 91 -0.53 -2.62 2.35
CA MET A 91 -1.38 -3.63 1.71
C MET A 91 -1.29 -5.01 2.40
N LEU A 92 -0.35 -5.18 3.33
CA LEU A 92 -0.13 -6.45 4.01
C LEU A 92 -1.32 -6.81 4.89
N GLY A 93 -1.71 -8.09 4.88
CA GLY A 93 -2.90 -8.56 5.61
C GLY A 93 -4.24 -8.30 4.89
N ASN A 94 -4.22 -7.84 3.64
CA ASN A 94 -5.41 -7.61 2.82
C ASN A 94 -6.48 -6.72 3.50
N PRO A 95 -6.12 -5.48 3.87
CA PRO A 95 -7.06 -4.60 4.58
C PRO A 95 -8.28 -4.26 3.73
N LEU A 96 -9.45 -4.15 4.38
CA LEU A 96 -10.70 -3.74 3.73
C LEU A 96 -10.67 -2.27 3.33
N ILE A 97 -10.08 -1.43 4.17
CA ILE A 97 -9.93 0.01 3.95
C ILE A 97 -8.46 0.35 3.98
N THR A 98 -7.96 1.12 3.01
CA THR A 98 -6.59 1.64 3.05
C THR A 98 -6.56 3.15 2.92
N LEU A 99 -5.86 3.81 3.83
CA LEU A 99 -5.52 5.21 3.74
C LEU A 99 -4.16 5.36 3.04
N LEU A 100 -4.14 6.07 1.93
CA LEU A 100 -2.95 6.32 1.11
C LEU A 100 -2.65 7.80 1.13
N ASP A 101 -1.66 8.19 1.91
CA ASP A 101 -1.27 9.58 2.07
C ASP A 101 -0.13 9.93 1.10
N GLU A 102 -0.46 10.61 -0.01
CA GLU A 102 0.47 11.02 -1.07
C GLU A 102 1.32 9.87 -1.66
N PRO A 103 0.73 8.71 -2.03
CA PRO A 103 1.47 7.46 -2.24
C PRO A 103 2.53 7.52 -3.36
N SER A 104 2.37 8.39 -4.37
CA SER A 104 3.32 8.53 -5.48
C SER A 104 4.24 9.76 -5.42
N THR A 105 4.19 10.54 -4.33
CA THR A 105 5.04 11.74 -4.17
C THR A 105 6.52 11.40 -4.21
N GLY A 106 7.30 12.22 -4.94
CA GLY A 106 8.75 12.07 -5.06
C GLY A 106 9.23 10.89 -5.92
N MET A 107 8.32 10.15 -6.56
CA MET A 107 8.67 9.08 -7.50
C MET A 107 8.86 9.64 -8.92
N ASP A 108 9.73 8.99 -9.71
CA ASP A 108 9.86 9.30 -11.13
C ASP A 108 8.57 8.96 -11.92
N PRO A 109 8.35 9.54 -13.12
CA PRO A 109 7.11 9.34 -13.87
C PRO A 109 6.76 7.87 -14.14
N LYS A 110 7.77 7.02 -14.41
CA LYS A 110 7.56 5.59 -14.70
C LYS A 110 7.10 4.86 -13.44
N ALA A 111 7.70 5.15 -12.31
CA ALA A 111 7.38 4.57 -11.02
C ALA A 111 6.01 5.04 -10.50
N LYS A 112 5.62 6.31 -10.76
CA LYS A 112 4.26 6.80 -10.50
C LYS A 112 3.22 5.97 -11.26
N GLN A 113 3.39 5.81 -12.57
CA GLN A 113 2.45 5.01 -13.36
C GLN A 113 2.37 3.56 -12.90
N HIS A 114 3.49 2.97 -12.50
CA HIS A 114 3.50 1.61 -11.94
C HIS A 114 2.72 1.53 -10.63
N MET A 115 2.91 2.51 -9.73
CA MET A 115 2.15 2.62 -8.49
C MET A 115 0.64 2.77 -8.76
N TRP A 116 0.24 3.64 -9.69
CA TRP A 116 -1.16 3.84 -10.05
C TRP A 116 -1.83 2.58 -10.60
N ARG A 117 -1.09 1.78 -11.39
CA ARG A 117 -1.59 0.47 -11.85
C ARG A 117 -1.72 -0.52 -10.69
N ALA A 118 -0.78 -0.53 -9.76
CA ALA A 118 -0.83 -1.39 -8.58
C ALA A 118 -2.06 -1.05 -7.71
N ILE A 119 -2.30 0.25 -7.44
CA ILE A 119 -3.47 0.71 -6.68
C ILE A 119 -4.76 0.30 -7.39
N ARG A 120 -4.92 0.64 -8.68
CA ARG A 120 -6.12 0.25 -9.45
C ARG A 120 -6.37 -1.25 -9.43
N THR A 121 -5.33 -2.05 -9.58
CA THR A 121 -5.47 -3.51 -9.57
C THR A 121 -5.82 -4.04 -8.19
N ALA A 122 -5.29 -3.44 -7.12
CA ALA A 122 -5.57 -3.83 -5.74
C ALA A 122 -7.03 -3.59 -5.33
N PHE A 123 -7.67 -2.53 -5.85
CA PHE A 123 -9.02 -2.12 -5.47
C PHE A 123 -10.10 -2.42 -6.54
N LYS A 124 -9.74 -3.05 -7.66
CA LYS A 124 -10.64 -3.33 -8.80
C LYS A 124 -11.93 -4.08 -8.42
N ASN A 125 -11.85 -4.99 -7.46
CA ASN A 125 -12.96 -5.91 -7.15
C ASN A 125 -14.06 -5.30 -6.26
N LYS A 126 -13.98 -4.01 -5.90
CA LYS A 126 -14.95 -3.26 -5.07
C LYS A 126 -15.29 -3.83 -3.68
N LYS A 127 -14.71 -4.97 -3.29
CA LYS A 127 -14.78 -5.52 -1.92
C LYS A 127 -13.93 -4.72 -0.92
N ARG A 128 -13.02 -3.89 -1.42
CA ARG A 128 -12.08 -3.07 -0.66
C ARG A 128 -12.18 -1.62 -1.12
N ALA A 129 -11.88 -0.69 -0.22
CA ALA A 129 -11.87 0.73 -0.50
C ALA A 129 -10.51 1.36 -0.17
N ALA A 130 -10.15 2.41 -0.90
CA ALA A 130 -9.00 3.25 -0.60
C ALA A 130 -9.45 4.70 -0.45
N ILE A 131 -8.86 5.41 0.51
CA ILE A 131 -8.91 6.88 0.58
C ILE A 131 -7.50 7.35 0.23
N LEU A 132 -7.39 8.10 -0.86
CA LEU A 132 -6.12 8.61 -1.35
C LEU A 132 -6.11 10.13 -1.21
N THR A 133 -5.08 10.68 -0.57
CA THR A 133 -4.78 12.12 -0.59
C THR A 133 -3.66 12.37 -1.58
N THR A 134 -3.80 13.41 -2.38
CA THR A 134 -2.77 13.83 -3.34
C THR A 134 -2.97 15.29 -3.73
N HIS A 135 -1.87 15.97 -4.00
CA HIS A 135 -1.87 17.28 -4.67
C HIS A 135 -1.68 17.17 -6.19
N TYR A 136 -1.47 15.95 -6.72
CA TYR A 136 -1.35 15.71 -8.16
C TYR A 136 -2.71 15.36 -8.75
N MET A 137 -3.28 16.26 -9.56
CA MET A 137 -4.58 16.03 -10.19
C MET A 137 -4.55 14.80 -11.11
N GLU A 138 -3.44 14.56 -11.80
CA GLU A 138 -3.26 13.43 -12.70
C GLU A 138 -3.30 12.08 -11.96
N GLU A 139 -2.88 12.05 -10.69
CA GLU A 139 -2.99 10.84 -9.85
C GLU A 139 -4.45 10.58 -9.46
N ALA A 140 -5.16 11.63 -9.05
CA ALA A 140 -6.57 11.54 -8.71
C ALA A 140 -7.39 11.05 -9.92
N GLU A 141 -7.16 11.65 -11.09
CA GLU A 141 -7.80 11.26 -12.35
C GLU A 141 -7.47 9.81 -12.72
N ALA A 142 -6.20 9.42 -12.64
CA ALA A 142 -5.79 8.07 -13.04
C ALA A 142 -6.30 6.97 -12.11
N VAL A 143 -6.43 7.21 -10.80
CA VAL A 143 -6.61 6.12 -9.81
C VAL A 143 -8.00 6.10 -9.17
N CYS A 144 -8.65 7.24 -8.99
CA CYS A 144 -9.81 7.35 -8.11
C CYS A 144 -11.13 7.27 -8.88
N ASP A 145 -12.10 6.50 -8.39
CA ASP A 145 -13.47 6.52 -8.94
C ASP A 145 -14.22 7.82 -8.58
N ARG A 146 -13.84 8.44 -7.45
CA ARG A 146 -14.44 9.67 -6.92
C ARG A 146 -13.33 10.60 -6.44
N VAL A 147 -13.48 11.88 -6.72
CA VAL A 147 -12.51 12.92 -6.33
C VAL A 147 -13.23 13.94 -5.46
N ALA A 148 -12.64 14.27 -4.31
CA ALA A 148 -13.15 15.33 -3.45
C ALA A 148 -12.09 16.41 -3.21
N ILE A 149 -12.52 17.67 -3.15
CA ILE A 149 -11.64 18.82 -2.94
C ILE A 149 -11.89 19.38 -1.54
N MET A 150 -10.82 19.46 -0.76
CA MET A 150 -10.84 20.05 0.58
C MET A 150 -10.29 21.48 0.55
N VAL A 151 -10.99 22.42 1.20
CA VAL A 151 -10.59 23.84 1.31
C VAL A 151 -10.80 24.30 2.74
N SER A 152 -9.73 24.78 3.39
CA SER A 152 -9.75 25.28 4.78
C SER A 152 -10.37 24.27 5.77
N GLY A 153 -9.98 23.00 5.67
CA GLY A 153 -10.46 21.92 6.55
C GLY A 153 -11.86 21.40 6.27
N GLN A 154 -12.52 21.86 5.19
CA GLN A 154 -13.86 21.41 4.82
C GLN A 154 -13.87 20.80 3.42
N LEU A 155 -14.59 19.70 3.24
CA LEU A 155 -14.84 19.11 1.93
C LEU A 155 -15.84 19.99 1.18
N ARG A 156 -15.39 20.65 0.11
CA ARG A 156 -16.18 21.64 -0.64
C ARG A 156 -16.83 21.06 -1.87
N TYR A 157 -16.12 20.19 -2.58
CA TYR A 157 -16.57 19.63 -3.84
C TYR A 157 -16.35 18.12 -3.85
N MET A 158 -17.21 17.42 -4.56
CA MET A 158 -17.11 15.98 -4.78
C MET A 158 -17.61 15.65 -6.17
N PHE A 159 -16.81 14.89 -6.90
CA PHE A 159 -17.04 14.47 -8.27
C PHE A 159 -16.96 12.95 -8.34
N THR A 160 -17.72 12.37 -9.25
CA THR A 160 -17.60 10.96 -9.64
C THR A 160 -17.08 10.95 -11.07
N GLN A 161 -16.04 10.14 -11.32
CA GLN A 161 -15.52 9.95 -12.67
C GLN A 161 -16.41 9.00 -13.49
#